data_AF-A0A2W6E5B2-F1
#
_entry.id   AF-A0A2W6E5B2-F1
#
_cell.length_a   1.000
_cell.length_b   1.000
_cell.length_c   1.000
_cell.angle_alpha   90.00
_cell.angle_beta   90.00
_cell.angle_gamma   90.00
#
_symmetry.space_group_name_H-M   'P 1'
#
loop_
_entity.id
_entity.type
_entity.pdbx_description
1 polymer ?
#
loop_
_entity_poly.entity_id
_entity_poly.type
_entity_poly.pdbx_seq_one_letter_code
_entity_poly.pdbx_strand_id
1 'polypeptide(L)'
;MHKLLTPPLSIRRMDSLRPRVEAIVDTLLDELDRSGPPPDFDTAVAFPLPALVICELLGVPTEDRAAFCRWQIEAKRVSKAAVAGGGLQSLWR
;
A
#
# COMPACT_ATOMS: atom_id res chain seq x y z
N MET A 1 -5.63 18.08 13.82
CA MET A 1 -5.44 16.70 13.33
C MET A 1 -3.98 16.40 12.99
N HIS A 2 -3.33 17.16 12.10
CA HIS A 2 -1.93 16.92 11.68
C HIS A 2 -0.93 16.65 12.82
N LYS A 3 -0.91 17.51 13.86
CA LYS A 3 0.02 17.37 15.01
C LYS A 3 -0.06 16.04 15.78
N LEU A 4 -1.21 15.35 15.73
CA LEU A 4 -1.40 14.07 16.40
C LEU A 4 -0.81 12.89 15.59
N LEU A 5 -0.70 13.06 14.27
CA LEU A 5 -0.19 12.03 13.35
C LEU A 5 1.30 12.18 13.08
N THR A 6 1.90 13.35 13.31
CA THR A 6 3.34 13.56 13.07
C THR A 6 4.24 12.61 13.89
N PRO A 7 4.01 12.40 15.20
CA PRO A 7 4.85 11.47 15.97
C PRO A 7 4.81 10.01 15.50
N PRO A 8 3.63 9.39 15.25
CA PRO A 8 3.60 8.03 14.73
C PRO A 8 4.17 7.92 13.31
N LEU A 9 4.12 8.97 12.49
CA LEU A 9 4.66 8.98 11.12
C LEU A 9 6.11 9.52 11.03
N SER A 10 6.83 9.60 12.16
CA SER A 10 8.21 10.13 12.17
C SER A 10 9.19 9.25 11.38
N ILE A 11 10.26 9.88 10.84
CA ILE A 11 11.32 9.19 10.08
C ILE A 11 11.87 7.99 10.86
N ARG A 12 12.18 8.18 12.14
CA ARG A 12 12.71 7.11 13.00
C ARG A 12 11.76 5.90 13.07
N ARG A 13 10.44 6.11 13.09
CA ARG A 13 9.47 4.99 13.06
C ARG A 13 9.39 4.37 11.68
N MET A 14 9.44 5.18 10.62
CA MET A 14 9.48 4.67 9.26
C MET A 14 10.72 3.78 9.01
N ASP A 15 11.89 4.19 9.51
CA ASP A 15 13.11 3.39 9.40
C ASP A 15 12.99 2.05 10.13
N SER A 16 12.35 2.03 11.31
CA SER A 16 12.13 0.78 12.04
C SER A 16 11.17 -0.18 11.33
N LEU A 17 10.33 0.33 10.42
CA LEU A 17 9.43 -0.50 9.62
C LEU A 17 10.11 -1.13 8.41
N ARG A 18 11.32 -0.70 8.02
CA ARG A 18 11.99 -1.19 6.81
C ARG A 18 12.00 -2.73 6.68
N PRO A 19 12.42 -3.51 7.69
CA PRO A 19 12.40 -4.97 7.58
C PRO A 19 11.00 -5.55 7.38
N ARG A 20 9.99 -4.87 7.94
CA ARG A 20 8.60 -5.30 7.81
C ARG A 20 8.03 -4.95 6.43
N VAL A 21 8.37 -3.79 5.89
CA VAL A 21 8.00 -3.39 4.52
C VAL A 21 8.60 -4.37 3.52
N GLU A 22 9.87 -4.73 3.68
CA GLU A 22 10.55 -5.75 2.85
C GLU A 22 9.78 -7.08 2.88
N ALA A 23 9.45 -7.60 4.06
CA ALA A 23 8.67 -8.83 4.17
C ALA A 23 7.26 -8.76 3.53
N ILE A 24 6.62 -7.57 3.57
CA ILE A 24 5.33 -7.36 2.89
C ILE A 24 5.53 -7.39 1.37
N VAL A 25 6.55 -6.69 0.86
CA VAL A 25 6.88 -6.67 -0.57
C VAL A 25 7.18 -8.08 -1.07
N ASP A 26 7.99 -8.85 -0.36
CA ASP A 26 8.32 -10.23 -0.70
C ASP A 26 7.05 -11.09 -0.82
N THR A 27 6.14 -10.98 0.15
CA THR A 27 4.87 -11.72 0.14
C THR A 27 4.00 -11.36 -1.08
N LEU A 28 3.91 -10.07 -1.42
CA LEU A 28 3.11 -9.59 -2.54
C LEU A 28 3.72 -10.02 -3.89
N LEU A 29 5.05 -10.05 -4.00
CA LEU A 29 5.74 -10.54 -5.18
C LEU A 29 5.58 -12.06 -5.34
N ASP A 30 5.67 -12.82 -4.25
CA ASP A 30 5.39 -14.28 -4.25
C ASP A 30 3.93 -14.57 -4.67
N GLU A 31 2.99 -13.71 -4.30
CA GLU A 31 1.59 -13.79 -4.76
C GLU A 31 1.45 -13.48 -6.25
N LEU A 32 2.14 -12.45 -6.74
CA LEU A 32 2.14 -12.06 -8.15
C LEU A 32 2.74 -13.15 -9.04
N ASP A 33 3.85 -13.75 -8.63
CA ASP A 33 4.48 -14.84 -9.39
C ASP A 33 3.56 -16.05 -9.50
N ARG A 34 2.76 -16.32 -8.45
CA ARG A 34 1.76 -17.40 -8.47
C ARG A 34 0.52 -17.11 -9.29
N SER A 35 0.17 -15.84 -9.56
CA SER A 35 -1.04 -15.51 -10.32
C SER A 35 -0.94 -15.85 -11.81
N GLY A 36 0.28 -16.09 -12.32
CA GLY A 36 0.54 -16.37 -13.73
C GLY A 36 0.37 -15.16 -14.64
N PRO A 37 0.79 -15.25 -15.91
CA PRO A 37 0.78 -14.13 -16.83
C PRO A 37 -0.59 -13.86 -17.50
N PRO A 38 -0.92 -12.60 -17.83
CA PRO A 38 -0.13 -11.40 -17.56
C PRO A 38 -0.31 -10.90 -16.11
N PRO A 39 0.78 -10.53 -15.40
CA PRO A 39 0.70 -10.01 -14.05
C PRO A 39 0.10 -8.59 -14.03
N ASP A 40 -0.84 -8.34 -13.12
CA ASP A 40 -1.34 -6.99 -12.81
C ASP A 40 -0.65 -6.45 -11.55
N PHE A 41 0.52 -5.83 -11.74
CA PHE A 41 1.32 -5.28 -10.65
C PHE A 41 0.59 -4.19 -9.85
N ASP A 42 -0.29 -3.43 -10.49
CA ASP A 42 -0.97 -2.33 -9.84
C ASP A 42 -1.96 -2.85 -8.79
N THR A 43 -2.79 -3.83 -9.14
CA THR A 43 -3.73 -4.43 -8.17
C THR A 43 -3.06 -5.39 -7.19
N ALA A 44 -2.01 -6.08 -7.61
CA ALA A 44 -1.35 -7.09 -6.78
C ALA A 44 -0.30 -6.52 -5.81
N VAL A 45 0.36 -5.41 -6.15
CA VAL A 45 1.50 -4.89 -5.34
C VAL A 45 1.35 -3.43 -5.00
N ALA A 46 1.26 -2.55 -6.01
CA ALA A 46 1.32 -1.10 -5.80
C ALA A 46 0.18 -0.59 -4.90
N PHE A 47 -0.98 -1.19 -5.05
CA PHE A 47 -2.17 -0.83 -4.30
C PHE A 47 -2.24 -1.41 -2.87
N PRO A 48 -2.02 -2.71 -2.65
CA PRO A 48 -2.05 -3.28 -1.29
C PRO A 48 -0.87 -2.83 -0.42
N LEU A 49 0.31 -2.56 -0.99
CA LEU A 49 1.51 -2.27 -0.21
C LEU A 49 1.34 -1.06 0.74
N PRO A 50 0.94 0.14 0.29
CA PRO A 50 0.76 1.29 1.20
C PRO A 50 -0.28 1.04 2.28
N ALA A 51 -1.34 0.29 1.96
CA ALA A 51 -2.41 -0.05 2.89
C ALA A 51 -1.90 -0.97 4.02
N LEU A 52 -1.10 -1.98 3.69
CA LEU A 52 -0.50 -2.88 4.67
C LEU A 52 0.52 -2.15 5.54
N VAL A 53 1.34 -1.28 4.96
CA VAL A 53 2.35 -0.50 5.69
C VAL A 53 1.71 0.49 6.66
N ILE A 54 0.64 1.19 6.28
CA ILE A 54 -0.06 2.09 7.21
C ILE A 54 -0.74 1.30 8.34
N CYS A 55 -1.27 0.11 8.07
CA CYS A 55 -1.80 -0.77 9.12
C CYS A 55 -0.72 -1.17 10.13
N GLU A 56 0.50 -1.49 9.68
CA GLU A 56 1.65 -1.74 10.59
C GLU A 56 1.97 -0.51 11.43
N LEU A 57 2.05 0.65 10.78
CA LEU A 57 2.43 1.90 11.43
C LEU A 57 1.42 2.36 12.49
N LEU A 58 0.13 2.08 12.25
CA LEU A 58 -0.97 2.37 13.17
C LEU A 58 -1.20 1.27 14.22
N GLY A 59 -0.52 0.11 14.10
CA GLY A 59 -0.68 -1.02 15.02
C GLY A 59 -2.01 -1.75 14.88
N VAL A 60 -2.59 -1.78 13.67
CA VAL A 60 -3.87 -2.46 13.40
C VAL A 60 -3.68 -3.99 13.54
N PRO A 61 -4.52 -4.67 14.34
CA PRO A 61 -4.49 -6.13 14.47
C PRO A 61 -4.58 -6.83 13.12
N THR A 62 -3.89 -7.96 12.96
CA THR A 62 -3.78 -8.66 11.67
C THR A 62 -5.14 -9.06 11.09
N GLU A 63 -6.08 -9.42 11.95
CA GLU A 63 -7.45 -9.83 11.59
C GLU A 63 -8.22 -8.73 10.86
N ASP A 64 -7.97 -7.46 11.20
CA ASP A 64 -8.66 -6.31 10.62
C ASP A 64 -8.05 -5.84 9.30
N ARG A 65 -6.83 -6.30 8.97
CA ARG A 65 -6.10 -5.87 7.77
C ARG A 65 -6.77 -6.30 6.48
N ALA A 66 -7.38 -7.49 6.49
CA ALA A 66 -8.16 -7.97 5.34
C ALA A 66 -9.36 -7.05 5.04
N ALA A 67 -10.01 -6.52 6.08
CA ALA A 67 -11.08 -5.54 5.91
C ALA A 67 -10.53 -4.22 5.34
N PHE A 68 -9.39 -3.76 5.83
CA PHE A 68 -8.74 -2.55 5.35
C PHE A 68 -8.33 -2.64 3.87
N CYS A 69 -7.74 -3.77 3.44
CA CYS A 69 -7.42 -4.02 2.03
C CYS A 69 -8.67 -4.06 1.16
N ARG A 70 -9.77 -4.68 1.62
CA ARG A 70 -11.05 -4.67 0.89
C ARG A 70 -11.61 -3.25 0.73
N TRP A 71 -11.58 -2.44 1.79
CA TRP A 71 -12.04 -1.04 1.72
C TRP A 71 -11.20 -0.21 0.75
N GLN A 72 -9.90 -0.46 0.70
CA GLN A 72 -9.01 0.17 -0.28
C GLN A 72 -9.45 -0.21 -1.71
N ILE A 73 -9.68 -1.50 -1.99
CA ILE A 73 -10.11 -1.95 -3.32
C ILE A 73 -11.44 -1.30 -3.72
N GLU A 74 -12.38 -1.17 -2.78
CA GLU A 74 -13.64 -0.46 -3.05
C GLU A 74 -13.42 1.05 -3.24
N ALA A 75 -12.54 1.67 -2.46
CA ALA A 75 -12.16 3.08 -2.63
C ALA A 75 -11.47 3.35 -3.99
N LYS A 76 -10.86 2.34 -4.62
CA LYS A 76 -10.31 2.43 -5.99
C LYS A 76 -11.38 2.87 -7.00
N ARG A 77 -12.67 2.55 -6.76
CA ARG A 77 -13.80 3.01 -7.60
C ARG A 77 -14.05 4.51 -7.48
N VAL A 78 -13.77 5.11 -6.33
CA VAL A 78 -13.90 6.55 -6.08
C VAL A 78 -12.73 7.32 -6.70
N SER A 79 -11.51 6.74 -6.68
CA SER A 79 -10.30 7.43 -7.17
C SER A 79 -10.13 7.40 -8.70
N LYS A 80 -10.60 6.35 -9.40
CA LYS A 80 -10.52 6.29 -10.88
C LYS A 80 -11.32 7.42 -11.56
N ALA A 81 -12.32 8.00 -10.87
CA ALA A 81 -13.04 9.18 -11.33
C ALA A 81 -12.21 10.48 -11.23
N ALA A 82 -11.15 10.52 -10.42
CA ALA A 82 -10.34 11.72 -10.16
C ALA A 82 -8.95 11.71 -10.82
N VAL A 83 -8.36 10.52 -11.10
CA VAL A 83 -6.98 10.38 -11.62
C VAL A 83 -6.92 10.09 -13.13
N ALA A 84 -8.02 10.24 -13.87
CA ALA A 84 -8.05 10.13 -15.33
C ALA A 84 -7.36 11.33 -16.07
N GLY A 85 -6.28 11.88 -15.51
CA GLY A 85 -5.54 13.03 -16.03
C GLY A 85 -4.02 12.86 -15.90
N GLY A 86 -3.42 12.02 -16.75
CA GLY A 86 -2.12 12.25 -17.40
C GLY A 86 -0.83 12.52 -16.60
N GLY A 87 -0.77 12.29 -15.28
CA GLY A 87 0.35 12.78 -14.46
C GLY A 87 1.61 11.91 -14.34
N LEU A 88 1.50 10.58 -14.48
CA LEU A 88 2.59 9.67 -14.07
C LEU A 88 3.62 9.35 -15.17
N GLN A 89 3.34 9.70 -16.43
CA GLN A 89 4.21 9.41 -17.58
C GLN A 89 5.35 10.43 -17.74
N SER A 90 5.25 11.61 -17.13
CA SER A 90 6.25 12.69 -17.21
C SER A 90 7.33 12.62 -16.13
N LEU A 91 7.18 11.75 -15.11
CA LEU A 91 8.10 11.64 -13.97
C LEU A 91 9.27 10.67 -14.20
N TRP A 92 9.25 9.87 -15.26
CA TRP A 92 10.30 8.89 -15.60
C TRP A 92 11.00 9.20 -16.94
N ARG A 93 11.13 10.49 -17.29
CA ARG A 93 12.01 10.97 -18.37
C ARG A 93 13.16 11.79 -17.80
#